data_AF-A0A2E6ZRJ9-F1
#
_entry.id   AF-A0A2E6ZRJ9-F1
#
_cell.length_a   1.000
_cell.length_b   1.000
_cell.length_c   1.000
_cell.angle_alpha   90.00
_cell.angle_beta   90.00
_cell.angle_gamma   90.00
#
_symmetry.space_group_name_H-M   'P 1'
#
loop_
_entity.id
_entity.type
_entity.pdbx_description
1 polymer ?
#
loop_
_entity_poly.entity_id
_entity_poly.type
_entity_poly.pdbx_seq_one_letter_code
_entity_poly.pdbx_strand_id
1 'polypeptide(L)'
;MGVTSQPFPRLLAPALVMTAAGLTGCAVEPNDTNLKDSFVAQIESVGGVSGMTRNGDTLTFSGPDGQGDTAQWQVQLDVVELVTEGELRGNIRSVWVRDGTPLEAPVGSMSFMPVPFLETGIAQDCYAIWDEDTRTWGWT
;
A
#
# COMPACT_ATOMS: atom_id res chain seq x y z
N MET A 1 74.46 4.84 -49.15
CA MET A 1 74.50 6.01 -48.24
C MET A 1 73.06 6.40 -47.93
N GLY A 2 72.64 6.24 -46.66
CA GLY A 2 71.34 6.71 -46.12
C GLY A 2 70.09 6.00 -46.67
N VAL A 3 68.98 5.78 -45.97
CA VAL A 3 68.42 6.36 -44.74
C VAL A 3 67.36 5.37 -44.22
N THR A 4 67.44 5.03 -42.93
CA THR A 4 66.38 4.81 -41.92
C THR A 4 64.91 4.59 -42.34
N SER A 5 64.23 3.61 -41.71
CA SER A 5 63.14 3.83 -40.72
C SER A 5 62.30 2.55 -40.50
N GLN A 6 62.26 2.05 -39.26
CA GLN A 6 61.25 1.09 -38.79
C GLN A 6 60.09 1.89 -38.15
N PRO A 7 58.81 1.54 -38.42
CA PRO A 7 57.71 2.05 -37.61
C PRO A 7 57.40 1.13 -36.41
N PHE A 8 57.21 1.80 -35.28
CA PHE A 8 56.85 1.32 -33.94
C PHE A 8 55.56 0.46 -33.89
N PRO A 9 55.40 -0.39 -32.85
CA PRO A 9 54.23 -1.24 -32.68
C PRO A 9 52.99 -0.41 -32.34
N ARG A 10 51.88 -0.71 -33.03
CA ARG A 10 50.55 -0.21 -32.67
C ARG A 10 50.12 -0.86 -31.35
N LEU A 11 50.20 -0.10 -30.27
CA LEU A 11 49.52 -0.39 -29.01
C LEU A 11 47.99 -0.33 -29.26
N LEU A 12 47.34 -1.49 -29.28
CA LEU A 12 45.89 -1.63 -29.18
C LEU A 12 45.47 -1.28 -27.75
N ALA A 13 44.85 -0.13 -27.57
CA ALA A 13 44.19 0.23 -26.33
C ALA A 13 42.93 -0.64 -26.14
N PRO A 14 42.72 -1.29 -24.98
CA PRO A 14 41.48 -1.99 -24.70
C PRO A 14 40.38 -0.96 -24.40
N ALA A 15 39.36 -0.90 -25.25
CA ALA A 15 38.16 -0.11 -25.00
C ALA A 15 37.38 -0.74 -23.83
N LEU A 16 37.42 -0.07 -22.69
CA LEU A 16 36.66 -0.42 -21.49
C LEU A 16 35.18 -0.08 -21.75
N VAL A 17 34.39 -1.03 -22.22
CA VAL A 17 32.93 -0.89 -22.36
C VAL A 17 32.32 -1.01 -20.97
N MET A 18 32.07 0.14 -20.32
CA MET A 18 31.24 0.21 -19.12
C MET A 18 29.77 0.06 -19.53
N THR A 19 29.26 -1.17 -19.46
CA THR A 19 27.83 -1.45 -19.57
C THR A 19 27.14 -0.93 -18.30
N ALA A 20 26.54 0.25 -18.37
CA ALA A 20 25.68 0.76 -17.31
C ALA A 20 24.40 -0.09 -17.26
N ALA A 21 24.31 -0.99 -16.29
CA ALA A 21 23.07 -1.68 -15.96
C ALA A 21 22.11 -0.66 -15.33
N GLY A 22 21.15 -0.17 -16.10
CA GLY A 22 20.05 0.65 -15.59
C GLY A 22 19.18 -0.20 -14.66
N LEU A 23 19.22 0.10 -13.37
CA LEU A 23 18.26 -0.43 -12.41
C LEU A 23 16.91 0.22 -12.68
N THR A 24 16.02 -0.46 -13.40
CA THR A 24 14.60 -0.07 -13.45
C THR A 24 13.99 -0.42 -12.10
N GLY A 25 14.09 0.48 -11.12
CA GLY A 25 13.23 0.41 -9.95
C GLY A 25 11.79 0.58 -10.41
N CYS A 26 10.91 -0.38 -10.12
CA CYS A 26 9.48 -0.21 -10.36
C CYS A 26 9.03 1.01 -9.56
N ALA A 27 8.71 2.11 -10.24
CA ALA A 27 8.06 3.24 -9.59
C ALA A 27 6.65 2.78 -9.16
N VAL A 28 6.37 2.87 -7.87
CA VAL A 28 5.02 2.56 -7.35
C VAL A 28 4.15 3.79 -7.64
N GLU A 29 3.12 3.60 -8.45
CA GLU A 29 2.09 4.60 -8.76
C GLU A 29 0.83 4.31 -7.93
N PRO A 30 0.08 5.33 -7.48
CA PRO A 30 -1.16 5.13 -6.73
C PRO A 30 -2.18 4.35 -7.57
N ASN A 31 -2.75 3.29 -6.99
CA ASN A 31 -3.78 2.47 -7.63
C ASN A 31 -4.64 1.74 -6.59
N ASP A 32 -5.76 1.14 -7.02
CA ASP A 32 -6.67 0.43 -6.13
C ASP A 32 -6.00 -0.66 -5.29
N THR A 33 -5.00 -1.34 -5.86
CA THR A 33 -4.33 -2.45 -5.18
C THR A 33 -3.50 -1.92 -4.02
N ASN A 34 -2.61 -0.95 -4.26
CA ASN A 34 -1.77 -0.42 -3.18
C ASN A 34 -2.55 0.43 -2.17
N LEU A 35 -3.69 1.03 -2.58
CA LEU A 35 -4.62 1.69 -1.66
C LEU A 35 -5.24 0.65 -0.71
N LYS A 36 -5.80 -0.44 -1.24
CA LYS A 36 -6.36 -1.52 -0.43
C LYS A 36 -5.30 -2.17 0.45
N ASP A 37 -4.09 -2.43 -0.08
CA ASP A 37 -2.98 -2.98 0.70
C ASP A 37 -2.62 -2.09 1.88
N SER A 38 -2.57 -0.76 1.68
CA SER A 38 -2.29 0.18 2.75
C SER A 38 -3.40 0.24 3.81
N PHE A 39 -4.66 0.06 3.43
CA PHE A 39 -5.77 -0.04 4.38
C PHE A 39 -5.72 -1.32 5.20
N VAL A 40 -5.35 -2.44 4.57
CA VAL A 40 -5.13 -3.71 5.27
C VAL A 40 -4.00 -3.54 6.30
N ALA A 41 -2.90 -2.88 5.92
CA ALA A 41 -1.81 -2.60 6.84
C ALA A 41 -2.23 -1.72 8.03
N GLN A 42 -3.16 -0.78 7.84
CA GLN A 42 -3.77 -0.04 8.95
C GLN A 42 -4.49 -0.98 9.91
N ILE A 43 -5.33 -1.88 9.39
CA ILE A 43 -6.06 -2.87 10.21
C ILE A 43 -5.08 -3.77 10.97
N GLU A 44 -4.01 -4.24 10.33
CA GLU A 44 -2.99 -5.07 10.98
C GLU A 44 -2.21 -4.34 12.07
N SER A 45 -2.13 -3.01 12.00
CA SER A 45 -1.46 -2.20 13.03
C SER A 45 -2.27 -2.08 14.33
N VAL A 46 -3.56 -2.43 14.30
CA VAL A 46 -4.45 -2.39 15.47
C VAL A 46 -4.04 -3.48 16.46
N GLY A 47 -3.79 -3.10 17.71
CA GLY A 47 -3.45 -4.04 18.78
C GLY A 47 -4.53 -5.12 18.93
N GLY A 48 -4.11 -6.39 18.94
CA GLY A 48 -5.00 -7.54 19.06
C GLY A 48 -5.52 -8.10 17.73
N VAL A 49 -5.23 -7.44 16.60
CA VAL A 49 -5.47 -8.02 15.28
C VAL A 49 -4.46 -9.13 14.99
N SER A 50 -4.94 -10.27 14.51
CA SER A 50 -4.11 -11.42 14.16
C SER A 50 -4.79 -12.33 13.14
N GLY A 51 -3.99 -13.17 12.47
CA GLY A 51 -4.51 -14.14 11.50
C GLY A 51 -5.13 -13.49 10.27
N MET A 52 -4.60 -12.35 9.83
CA MET A 52 -5.07 -11.64 8.64
C MET A 52 -4.94 -12.52 7.41
N THR A 53 -6.05 -12.72 6.70
CA THR A 53 -6.08 -13.34 5.38
C THR A 53 -6.92 -12.52 4.43
N ARG A 54 -6.48 -12.41 3.19
CA ARG A 54 -7.17 -11.66 2.13
C ARG A 54 -7.49 -12.58 0.95
N ASN A 55 -8.72 -12.53 0.49
CA ASN A 55 -9.19 -13.18 -0.73
C ASN A 55 -9.87 -12.14 -1.63
N GLY A 56 -9.13 -11.62 -2.61
CA GLY A 56 -9.58 -10.49 -3.42
C GLY A 56 -9.81 -9.25 -2.55
N ASP A 57 -11.07 -8.82 -2.46
CA ASP A 57 -11.48 -7.65 -1.67
C ASP A 57 -12.12 -8.00 -0.32
N THR A 58 -12.15 -9.30 0.03
CA THR A 58 -12.62 -9.75 1.33
C THR A 58 -11.44 -10.06 2.24
N LEU A 59 -11.47 -9.52 3.46
CA LEU A 59 -10.54 -9.81 4.55
C LEU A 59 -11.21 -10.68 5.59
N THR A 60 -10.45 -11.57 6.23
CA THR A 60 -10.86 -12.22 7.47
C THR A 60 -9.71 -12.23 8.47
N PHE A 61 -10.03 -12.00 9.75
CA PHE A 61 -9.04 -11.96 10.84
C PHE A 61 -9.71 -12.07 12.22
N SER A 62 -8.91 -12.27 13.26
CA SER A 62 -9.32 -12.12 14.66
C SER A 62 -8.90 -10.74 15.17
N GLY A 63 -9.77 -10.03 15.88
CA GLY A 63 -9.47 -8.67 16.35
C GLY A 63 -10.39 -8.21 17.48
N PRO A 64 -10.14 -7.03 18.08
CA PRO A 64 -10.92 -6.53 19.22
C PRO A 64 -12.40 -6.37 18.87
N ASP A 65 -13.30 -6.75 19.79
CA ASP A 65 -14.75 -6.69 19.59
C ASP A 65 -15.39 -5.38 20.10
N GLY A 66 -14.62 -4.59 20.88
CA GLY A 66 -15.05 -3.34 21.52
C GLY A 66 -15.56 -3.49 22.96
N GLN A 67 -15.64 -4.72 23.48
CA GLN A 67 -16.12 -5.04 24.84
C GLN A 67 -15.02 -5.61 25.74
N GLY A 68 -13.79 -5.71 25.22
CA GLY A 68 -12.62 -6.24 25.94
C GLY A 68 -12.23 -7.65 25.51
N ASP A 69 -12.95 -8.25 24.56
CA ASP A 69 -12.69 -9.55 23.98
C ASP A 69 -12.26 -9.44 22.51
N THR A 70 -12.11 -10.59 21.86
CA THR A 70 -11.82 -10.71 20.41
C THR A 70 -12.97 -11.38 19.67
N ALA A 71 -13.23 -10.94 18.45
CA ALA A 71 -14.20 -11.53 17.55
C ALA A 71 -13.55 -11.94 16.22
N GLN A 72 -14.23 -12.82 15.47
CA GLN A 72 -13.91 -13.08 14.08
C GLN A 72 -14.52 -11.99 13.20
N TRP A 73 -13.67 -11.34 12.42
CA TRP A 73 -14.05 -10.28 11.50
C TRP A 73 -14.02 -10.77 10.08
N GLN A 74 -15.03 -10.37 9.31
CA GLN A 74 -14.99 -10.39 7.86
C GLN A 74 -15.24 -8.96 7.37
N VAL A 75 -14.39 -8.48 6.46
CA VAL A 75 -14.46 -7.11 5.93
C VAL A 75 -14.47 -7.17 4.43
N GLN A 76 -15.47 -6.58 3.79
CA GLN A 76 -15.48 -6.37 2.35
C GLN A 76 -15.02 -4.95 2.05
N LEU A 77 -13.99 -4.81 1.21
CA LEU A 77 -13.47 -3.54 0.76
C LEU A 77 -14.06 -3.15 -0.60
N ASP A 78 -14.24 -1.86 -0.79
CA ASP A 78 -14.60 -1.24 -2.07
C ASP A 78 -13.85 0.07 -2.23
N VAL A 79 -13.20 0.29 -3.38
CA VAL A 79 -12.56 1.57 -3.69
C VAL A 79 -13.61 2.41 -4.39
N VAL A 80 -14.10 3.43 -3.69
CA VAL A 80 -15.19 4.27 -4.18
C VAL A 80 -14.68 5.29 -5.19
N GLU A 81 -13.47 5.81 -4.97
CA GLU A 81 -12.87 6.84 -5.80
C GLU A 81 -11.35 6.80 -5.69
N LEU A 82 -10.67 7.01 -6.82
CA LEU A 82 -9.24 7.25 -6.90
C LEU A 82 -8.97 8.46 -7.79
N VAL A 83 -8.51 9.56 -7.19
CA VAL A 83 -8.14 10.79 -7.87
C VAL A 83 -6.65 10.75 -8.18
N THR A 84 -6.30 10.81 -9.47
CA THR A 84 -4.92 10.70 -9.97
C THR A 84 -4.38 12.00 -10.58
N GLU A 85 -5.15 13.10 -10.49
CA GLU A 85 -4.73 14.43 -10.92
C GLU A 85 -4.85 15.42 -9.75
N GLY A 86 -3.87 16.31 -9.59
CA GLY A 86 -3.85 17.27 -8.48
C GLY A 86 -3.48 16.61 -7.15
N GLU A 87 -4.26 16.84 -6.09
CA GLU A 87 -4.07 16.14 -4.81
C GLU A 87 -4.52 14.69 -4.95
N LEU A 88 -3.54 13.79 -5.02
CA LEU A 88 -3.77 12.36 -5.19
C LEU A 88 -4.47 11.77 -3.97
N ARG A 89 -5.69 11.27 -4.15
CA ARG A 89 -6.57 10.81 -3.06
C ARG A 89 -7.24 9.48 -3.40
N GLY A 90 -7.37 8.61 -2.41
CA GLY A 90 -8.14 7.37 -2.50
C GLY A 90 -9.23 7.31 -1.44
N ASN A 91 -10.42 6.85 -1.80
CA ASN A 91 -11.52 6.61 -0.86
C ASN A 91 -11.85 5.11 -0.81
N ILE A 92 -11.88 4.54 0.39
CA ILE A 92 -12.32 3.16 0.65
C ILE A 92 -13.60 3.18 1.46
N ARG A 93 -14.59 2.43 0.98
CA ARG A 93 -15.74 2.01 1.77
C ARG A 93 -15.55 0.56 2.18
N SER A 94 -15.93 0.24 3.41
CA SER A 94 -15.83 -1.10 3.95
C SER A 94 -17.10 -1.55 4.68
N VAL A 95 -17.47 -2.81 4.46
CA VAL A 95 -18.60 -3.46 5.13
C VAL A 95 -18.05 -4.51 6.07
N TRP A 96 -18.48 -4.45 7.34
CA TRP A 96 -17.90 -5.23 8.43
C TRP A 96 -18.91 -6.22 9.00
N VAL A 97 -18.45 -7.43 9.29
CA VAL A 97 -19.22 -8.52 9.90
C VAL A 97 -18.43 -9.04 11.10
N ARG A 98 -19.06 -9.05 12.27
CA ARG A 98 -18.53 -9.55 13.55
C ARG A 98 -19.21 -10.87 13.92
N ASP A 99 -18.46 -11.96 13.98
CA ASP A 99 -18.98 -13.31 14.30
C ASP A 99 -20.22 -13.69 13.48
N GLY A 100 -20.21 -13.36 12.19
CA GLY A 100 -21.34 -13.60 11.27
C GLY A 100 -22.47 -12.57 11.35
N THR A 101 -22.38 -11.58 12.23
CA THR A 101 -23.38 -10.50 12.37
C THR A 101 -22.87 -9.21 11.71
N PRO A 102 -23.55 -8.66 10.68
CA PRO A 102 -23.17 -7.39 10.09
C PRO A 102 -23.19 -6.26 11.12
N LEU A 103 -22.18 -5.40 11.08
CA LEU A 103 -22.25 -4.11 11.76
C LEU A 103 -23.24 -3.18 11.04
N GLU A 104 -23.86 -2.30 11.81
CA GLU A 104 -24.71 -1.26 11.25
C GLU A 104 -23.89 -0.33 10.35
N ALA A 105 -24.51 0.13 9.26
CA ALA A 105 -23.91 1.13 8.38
C ALA A 105 -23.73 2.46 9.13
N PRO A 106 -22.70 3.26 8.80
CA PRO A 106 -22.50 4.54 9.45
C PRO A 106 -23.68 5.48 9.19
N VAL A 107 -24.01 6.31 10.19
CA VAL A 107 -25.08 7.31 10.10
C VAL A 107 -24.47 8.70 10.26
N GLY A 108 -24.38 9.44 9.16
CA GLY A 108 -23.63 10.70 9.13
C GLY A 108 -22.15 10.45 9.44
N SER A 109 -21.62 11.10 10.48
CA SER A 109 -20.26 10.87 10.97
C SER A 109 -20.14 9.79 12.05
N MET A 110 -21.25 9.15 12.44
CA MET A 110 -21.22 8.07 13.44
C MET A 110 -20.85 6.75 12.79
N SER A 111 -19.76 6.14 13.27
CA SER A 111 -19.38 4.77 12.94
C SER A 111 -19.68 3.83 14.10
N PHE A 112 -20.12 2.61 13.78
CA PHE A 112 -20.37 1.54 14.75
C PHE A 112 -19.16 0.63 14.98
N MET A 113 -17.99 1.08 14.53
CA MET A 113 -16.73 0.38 14.71
C MET A 113 -16.29 0.37 16.18
N PRO A 114 -15.65 -0.72 16.65
CA PRO A 114 -15.02 -0.73 17.96
C PRO A 114 -13.97 0.37 18.10
N VAL A 115 -13.88 0.96 19.30
CA VAL A 115 -12.93 2.04 19.63
C VAL A 115 -11.48 1.75 19.21
N PRO A 116 -10.92 0.53 19.40
CA PRO A 116 -9.55 0.25 18.96
C PRO A 116 -9.27 0.46 17.48
N PHE A 117 -10.29 0.33 16.61
CA PHE A 117 -10.16 0.65 15.19
C PHE A 117 -10.29 2.16 14.94
N LEU A 118 -11.23 2.82 15.64
CA LEU A 118 -11.44 4.26 15.50
C LEU A 118 -10.20 5.07 15.94
N GLU A 119 -9.52 4.62 17.00
CA GLU A 119 -8.30 5.27 17.51
C GLU A 119 -7.11 5.16 16.56
N THR A 120 -7.13 4.21 15.62
CA THR A 120 -6.14 4.09 14.54
C THR A 120 -6.62 4.73 13.24
N GLY A 121 -7.72 5.49 13.26
CA GLY A 121 -8.27 6.17 12.08
C GLY A 121 -9.04 5.24 11.12
N ILE A 122 -9.40 4.03 11.56
CA ILE A 122 -10.16 3.08 10.73
C ILE A 122 -11.65 3.26 10.98
N ALA A 123 -12.37 3.54 9.91
CA ALA A 123 -13.83 3.63 9.86
C ALA A 123 -14.40 2.88 8.64
N GLN A 124 -15.72 2.86 8.53
CA GLN A 124 -16.42 2.20 7.40
C GLN A 124 -16.33 3.00 6.09
N ASP A 125 -15.98 4.28 6.16
CA ASP A 125 -15.75 5.16 5.02
C ASP A 125 -14.51 6.00 5.37
N CYS A 126 -13.41 5.78 4.65
CA CYS A 126 -12.10 6.35 4.92
C CYS A 126 -11.50 6.92 3.64
N TYR A 127 -10.70 7.97 3.75
CA TYR A 127 -9.89 8.45 2.66
C TYR A 127 -8.41 8.53 3.05
N ALA A 128 -7.55 8.43 2.05
CA ALA A 128 -6.12 8.56 2.18
C ALA A 128 -5.58 9.50 1.11
N ILE A 129 -4.49 10.20 1.45
CA ILE A 129 -3.75 11.06 0.53
C ILE A 129 -2.46 10.32 0.16
N TRP A 130 -2.12 10.34 -1.13
CA TRP A 130 -0.87 9.77 -1.61
C TRP A 130 0.27 10.77 -1.40
N ASP A 131 1.32 10.32 -0.73
CA ASP A 131 2.57 11.05 -0.57
C ASP A 131 3.52 10.67 -1.73
N GLU A 132 3.82 11.62 -2.60
CA GLU A 132 4.70 11.40 -3.75
C GLU A 132 6.18 11.22 -3.36
N ASP A 133 6.62 11.78 -2.24
CA ASP A 133 7.99 11.70 -1.75
C ASP A 133 8.28 10.31 -1.17
N THR A 134 7.36 9.80 -0.34
CA THR A 134 7.49 8.49 0.29
C THR A 134 6.89 7.36 -0.53
N ARG A 135 6.05 7.66 -1.53
CA ARG A 135 5.27 6.72 -2.33
C ARG A 135 4.38 5.82 -1.48
N THR A 136 3.67 6.43 -0.54
CA THR A 136 2.77 5.73 0.40
C THR A 136 1.45 6.46 0.58
N TRP A 137 0.43 5.74 1.05
CA TRP A 137 -0.87 6.30 1.42
C TRP A 137 -0.86 6.73 2.90
N GLY A 138 -1.16 8.01 3.14
CA GLY A 138 -1.40 8.57 4.47
C GLY A 138 -2.90 8.64 4.78
N TRP A 139 -3.32 7.92 5.82
CA TRP A 139 -4.73 7.85 6.27
C TRP A 139 -5.07 9.00 7.22
N THR A 140 -6.32 9.47 7.14
CA THR A 140 -6.83 10.63 7.89
C THR A 140 -8.26 10.45 8.36
#